data_AF-A0ABD0PZC6-F1
#
_entry.id   AF-A0ABD0PZC6-F1
#
_cell.length_a   1.000
_cell.length_b   1.000
_cell.length_c   1.000
_cell.angle_alpha   90.00
_cell.angle_beta   90.00
_cell.angle_gamma   90.00
#
_symmetry.space_group_name_H-M   'P 1'
#
loop_
_entity.id
_entity.type
_entity.pdbx_description
1 polymer ?
#
loop_
_entity_poly.entity_id
_entity_poly.type
_entity_poly.pdbx_seq_one_letter_code
_entity_poly.pdbx_strand_id
1 'polypeptide(L)'
;MASRKYRASLSKAPPKQNTIKNTGRRTALPAVCPDNSHVGLMTILYNNIGKDLSRVSMPAALNEPVCLLQRLCEELEYSDLLDTANHTDDPYQRM
;
A
#
# COMPACT_ATOMS: atom_id res chain seq x y z
N MET A 1 -6.56 -10.54 32.84
CA MET A 1 -5.39 -11.38 32.49
C MET A 1 -5.17 -11.57 30.98
N ALA A 2 -6.16 -11.37 30.10
CA ALA A 2 -6.02 -11.54 28.64
C ALA A 2 -5.07 -10.53 27.96
N SER A 3 -5.13 -9.25 28.35
CA SER A 3 -4.34 -8.18 27.73
C SER A 3 -2.82 -8.33 27.92
N ARG A 4 -2.39 -9.00 29.01
CA ARG A 4 -0.96 -9.25 29.28
C ARG A 4 -0.36 -10.32 28.37
N LYS A 5 -1.16 -11.30 27.95
CA LYS A 5 -0.74 -12.38 27.05
C LYS A 5 -0.61 -11.87 25.61
N TYR A 6 -1.57 -11.07 25.15
CA TYR A 6 -1.54 -10.42 23.83
C TYR A 6 -0.27 -9.57 23.63
N ARG A 7 0.10 -8.75 24.62
CA ARG A 7 1.30 -7.91 24.57
C ARG A 7 2.61 -8.72 24.55
N ALA A 8 2.64 -9.90 25.18
CA ALA A 8 3.78 -10.81 25.14
C ALA A 8 3.86 -11.59 23.82
N SER A 9 2.72 -11.87 23.17
CA SER A 9 2.68 -12.48 21.84
C SER A 9 3.23 -11.54 20.75
N LEU A 10 2.96 -10.23 20.84
CA LEU A 10 3.51 -9.22 19.94
C LEU A 10 5.05 -9.15 19.97
N SER A 11 5.68 -9.44 21.12
CA SER A 11 7.16 -9.43 21.21
C SER A 11 7.81 -10.68 20.62
N LYS A 12 7.03 -11.67 20.19
CA LYS A 12 7.51 -12.92 19.57
C LYS A 12 7.30 -12.95 18.05
N ALA A 13 6.79 -11.87 17.46
CA ALA A 13 6.70 -11.75 16.02
C ALA A 13 8.09 -11.99 15.40
N PRO A 14 8.21 -12.92 14.44
CA PRO A 14 9.50 -13.21 13.83
C PRO A 14 10.06 -11.92 13.21
N PRO A 15 11.36 -11.61 13.40
CA PRO A 15 11.97 -10.45 12.76
C PRO A 15 11.85 -10.63 11.24
N LYS A 16 11.41 -9.57 10.54
CA LYS A 16 11.36 -9.53 9.07
C LYS A 16 12.74 -9.90 8.55
N GLN A 17 12.90 -11.14 8.10
CA GLN A 17 14.05 -11.55 7.33
C GLN A 17 13.86 -10.91 5.95
N ASN A 18 14.33 -9.67 5.79
CA ASN A 18 14.60 -9.08 4.50
C ASN A 18 15.70 -9.91 3.82
N THR A 19 15.38 -11.14 3.43
CA THR A 19 16.18 -11.88 2.49
C THR A 19 16.02 -11.11 1.19
N ILE A 20 17.03 -10.30 0.86
CA ILE A 20 17.15 -9.64 -0.44
C ILE A 20 17.32 -10.77 -1.45
N LYS A 21 16.21 -11.38 -1.84
CA LYS A 21 16.16 -12.32 -2.96
C LYS A 21 16.45 -11.44 -4.18
N ASN A 22 17.56 -11.71 -4.87
CA ASN A 22 17.90 -11.00 -6.09
C ASN A 22 16.89 -11.40 -7.17
N THR A 23 15.73 -10.74 -7.16
CA THR A 23 14.60 -11.00 -8.06
C THR A 23 14.78 -10.31 -9.41
N GLY A 24 15.86 -9.54 -9.60
CA GLY A 24 16.04 -8.67 -10.76
C GLY A 24 15.03 -7.52 -10.83
N ARG A 25 14.25 -7.27 -9.77
CA ARG A 25 13.26 -6.19 -9.72
C ARG A 25 13.93 -4.83 -9.59
N ARG A 26 13.40 -3.85 -10.31
CA ARG A 26 13.84 -2.46 -10.26
C ARG A 26 13.54 -1.84 -8.88
N THR A 27 14.52 -1.18 -8.28
CA THR A 27 14.41 -0.53 -6.96
C THR A 27 14.13 0.96 -7.01
N ALA A 28 14.29 1.60 -8.18
CA ALA A 28 14.09 3.03 -8.37
C ALA A 28 13.41 3.34 -9.71
N LEU A 29 12.61 4.41 -9.75
CA LEU A 29 12.01 4.89 -11.00
C LEU A 29 13.05 5.61 -11.87
N PRO A 30 12.87 5.65 -13.21
CA PRO A 30 13.84 6.29 -14.11
C PRO A 30 13.93 7.81 -13.97
N ALA A 31 12.88 8.45 -13.46
CA ALA A 31 12.79 9.88 -13.28
C ALA A 31 12.14 10.21 -11.94
N VAL A 32 12.47 11.38 -11.40
CA VAL A 32 11.86 11.94 -10.20
C VAL A 32 10.43 12.39 -10.54
N CYS A 33 9.54 12.40 -9.55
CA CYS A 33 8.21 12.95 -9.74
C CYS A 33 8.30 14.42 -10.19
N PRO A 34 7.54 14.83 -11.21
CA PRO A 34 7.51 16.22 -11.65
C PRO A 34 6.83 17.10 -10.60
N ASP A 35 7.30 18.34 -10.45
CA ASP A 35 6.65 19.33 -9.60
C ASP A 35 5.25 19.66 -10.15
N ASN A 36 4.23 19.28 -9.39
CA ASN A 36 2.81 19.44 -9.75
C ASN A 36 2.17 20.67 -9.09
N SER A 37 2.96 21.56 -8.48
CA SER A 37 2.49 22.77 -7.79
C SER A 37 1.73 23.75 -8.69
N HIS A 38 1.99 23.72 -10.00
CA HIS A 38 1.29 24.55 -10.99
C HIS A 38 -0.11 24.02 -11.36
N VAL A 39 -0.40 22.74 -11.09
CA VAL A 39 -1.70 22.15 -11.43
C VAL A 39 -2.63 22.27 -10.22
N GLY A 40 -3.61 23.17 -10.32
CA GLY A 40 -4.59 23.40 -9.25
C GLY A 40 -5.54 22.21 -9.04
N LEU A 41 -5.10 21.21 -8.27
CA LEU A 41 -5.91 20.05 -7.88
C LEU A 41 -7.27 20.47 -7.31
N MET A 42 -7.28 21.42 -6.38
CA MET A 42 -8.52 21.96 -5.81
C MET A 42 -9.44 22.54 -6.89
N THR A 43 -8.92 23.31 -7.84
CA THR A 43 -9.71 23.90 -8.93
C THR A 43 -10.37 22.83 -9.80
N ILE A 44 -9.63 21.76 -10.12
CA ILE A 44 -10.18 20.62 -10.89
C ILE A 44 -11.29 19.93 -10.10
N LEU A 45 -11.11 19.72 -8.81
CA LEU A 45 -12.13 19.11 -7.94
C LEU A 45 -13.38 19.98 -7.85
N TYR A 46 -13.25 21.30 -7.64
CA TYR A 46 -14.39 22.22 -7.58
C TYR A 46 -15.20 22.25 -8.89
N ASN A 47 -14.52 22.22 -10.04
CA ASN A 47 -15.18 22.21 -11.35
C ASN A 47 -15.90 20.89 -11.67
N ASN A 48 -15.62 19.82 -10.92
CA ASN A 48 -16.15 18.47 -11.15
C ASN A 48 -16.95 17.93 -9.96
N ILE A 49 -17.43 18.79 -9.05
CA ILE A 49 -18.31 18.38 -7.95
C ILE A 49 -19.54 17.66 -8.51
N GLY A 50 -19.86 16.51 -7.91
CA GLY A 50 -21.01 15.69 -8.28
C GLY A 50 -20.83 14.86 -9.56
N LYS A 51 -19.65 14.91 -10.20
CA LYS A 51 -19.30 14.05 -11.33
C LYS A 51 -18.40 12.91 -10.88
N ASP A 52 -18.52 11.78 -11.56
CA ASP A 52 -17.56 10.70 -11.44
C ASP A 52 -16.25 11.11 -12.12
N LEU A 53 -15.19 11.25 -11.32
CA LEU A 53 -13.86 11.64 -11.80
C LEU A 53 -13.26 10.61 -12.77
N SER A 54 -13.73 9.36 -12.77
CA SER A 54 -13.30 8.36 -13.75
C SER A 54 -13.65 8.75 -15.20
N ARG A 55 -14.66 9.61 -15.38
CA ARG A 55 -15.11 10.12 -16.69
C ARG A 55 -14.55 11.50 -17.02
N VAL A 56 -13.78 12.09 -16.11
CA VAL A 56 -13.15 13.40 -16.28
C VAL A 56 -11.69 13.19 -16.66
N SER A 57 -11.23 13.83 -17.74
CA SER A 57 -9.82 13.76 -18.12
C SER A 57 -8.93 14.49 -17.11
N MET A 58 -8.04 13.76 -16.45
CA MET A 58 -7.06 14.33 -15.51
C MET A 58 -5.71 14.59 -16.18
N PRO A 59 -5.02 15.71 -15.86
CA PRO A 59 -3.65 15.94 -16.29
C PRO A 59 -2.70 14.81 -15.84
N ALA A 60 -1.82 14.34 -16.74
CA ALA A 60 -0.91 13.24 -16.46
C ALA A 60 0.05 13.51 -15.28
N ALA A 61 0.39 14.77 -15.00
CA ALA A 61 1.21 15.17 -13.86
C ALA A 61 0.54 14.91 -12.49
N LEU A 62 -0.78 14.72 -12.46
CA LEU A 62 -1.53 14.34 -11.26
C LEU A 62 -1.71 12.83 -11.12
N ASN A 63 -1.41 12.07 -12.18
CA ASN A 63 -1.51 10.63 -12.15
C ASN A 63 -0.16 10.05 -11.72
N GLU A 64 -0.21 9.07 -10.83
CA GLU A 64 0.96 8.24 -10.51
C GLU A 64 1.18 7.22 -11.64
N PRO A 65 2.42 6.76 -11.88
CA PRO A 65 2.74 5.80 -12.93
C PRO A 65 2.35 4.36 -12.54
N VAL A 66 1.14 4.19 -11.98
CA VAL A 66 0.57 2.95 -11.48
C VAL A 66 -0.91 2.90 -11.86
N CYS A 67 -1.39 1.74 -12.34
CA CYS A 67 -2.81 1.55 -12.64
C CYS A 67 -3.57 0.95 -11.44
N LEU A 68 -4.91 1.00 -11.46
CA LEU A 68 -5.74 0.47 -10.38
C LEU A 68 -5.42 -0.99 -10.02
N LEU A 69 -5.16 -1.84 -11.01
CA LEU A 69 -4.82 -3.25 -10.76
C LEU A 69 -3.49 -3.40 -10.02
N GLN A 70 -2.49 -2.60 -10.38
CA GLN A 70 -1.21 -2.60 -9.68
C GLN A 70 -1.40 -2.10 -8.24
N ARG A 71 -2.27 -1.10 -8.04
CA ARG A 71 -2.63 -0.62 -6.70
C ARG A 71 -3.28 -1.72 -5.86
N LEU A 72 -4.15 -2.54 -6.45
CA LEU A 72 -4.72 -3.70 -5.76
C LEU A 72 -3.67 -4.76 -5.41
N CYS A 73 -2.63 -4.92 -6.24
CA CYS A 73 -1.52 -5.82 -5.93
C CYS A 73 -0.65 -5.32 -4.78
N GLU A 74 -0.61 -4.01 -4.48
CA GLU A 74 0.14 -3.47 -3.34
C GLU A 74 -0.40 -3.99 -2.00
N GLU A 75 -1.69 -4.30 -1.91
CA GLU A 75 -2.29 -4.92 -0.71
C GLU A 75 -1.67 -6.29 -0.36
N LEU A 76 -1.01 -6.95 -1.33
CA LEU A 76 -0.33 -8.23 -1.14
C LEU A 76 1.16 -8.09 -0.80
N GLU A 77 1.67 -6.86 -0.60
CA GLU A 77 3.08 -6.62 -0.21
C GLU A 77 3.47 -7.42 1.03
N TYR A 78 2.55 -7.54 1.99
CA TYR A 78 2.76 -8.25 3.24
C TYR A 78 1.98 -9.57 3.32
N SER A 79 1.87 -10.29 2.20
CA SER A 79 1.19 -11.59 2.13
C SER A 79 1.76 -12.64 3.10
N ASP A 80 3.05 -12.55 3.48
CA ASP A 80 3.67 -13.40 4.51
C ASP A 80 2.95 -13.34 5.87
N LEU A 81 2.22 -12.24 6.15
CA LEU A 81 1.38 -12.13 7.35
C LEU A 81 0.21 -13.10 7.31
N LEU A 82 -0.35 -13.39 6.13
CA LEU A 82 -1.41 -14.37 5.97
C LEU A 82 -0.90 -15.78 6.24
N ASP A 83 0.31 -16.09 5.77
CA ASP A 83 0.96 -17.35 6.10
C ASP A 83 1.20 -17.46 7.61
N THR A 84 1.70 -16.40 8.25
CA THR A 84 1.92 -16.36 9.70
C THR A 84 0.60 -16.55 10.48
N ALA A 85 -0.47 -15.90 10.04
CA ALA A 85 -1.80 -16.03 10.62
C ALA A 85 -2.35 -17.46 10.48
N ASN A 86 -2.11 -18.12 9.35
CA ASN A 86 -2.48 -19.51 9.12
C ASN A 86 -1.76 -20.49 10.07
N HIS A 87 -0.51 -20.20 10.43
CA HIS A 87 0.26 -20.98 11.42
C HIS A 87 -0.06 -20.62 12.89
N THR A 88 -0.96 -19.66 13.13
CA THR A 88 -1.34 -19.23 14.48
C THR A 88 -2.62 -19.94 14.93
N ASP A 89 -2.53 -20.72 16.01
CA ASP A 89 -3.66 -21.47 16.56
C ASP A 89 -4.71 -20.60 17.26
N ASP A 90 -4.28 -19.52 17.94
CA ASP A 90 -5.17 -18.62 18.66
C ASP A 90 -6.00 -17.75 17.68
N PRO A 91 -7.34 -17.91 17.63
CA PRO A 91 -8.19 -17.14 16.73
C PRO A 91 -8.12 -15.63 16.96
N TYR A 92 -7.85 -15.19 18.20
CA TYR A 92 -7.74 -13.77 18.54
C TYR A 92 -6.41 -13.15 18.12
N GLN A 93 -5.37 -13.97 17.95
CA GLN A 93 -4.07 -13.51 17.46
C GLN A 93 -3.99 -13.60 15.92
N ARG A 94 -4.89 -14.37 15.30
CA ARG A 94 -5.04 -14.48 13.84
C ARG A 94 -5.81 -13.29 13.21
N MET A 95 -6.79 -12.75 13.94
CA MET A 95 -7.55 -11.54 13.57
C MET A 95 -6.76 -10.26 13.86
#